data_AF-A0A967F5P6-F1
#
_entry.id   AF-A0A967F5P6-F1
#
_cell.length_a   1.000
_cell.length_b   1.000
_cell.length_c   1.000
_cell.angle_alpha   90.00
_cell.angle_beta   90.00
_cell.angle_gamma   90.00
#
_symmetry.space_group_name_H-M   'P 1'
#
loop_
_entity.id
_entity.type
_entity.pdbx_description
1 polymer ?
#
loop_
_entity_poly.entity_id
_entity_poly.type
_entity_poly.pdbx_seq_one_letter_code
_entity_poly.pdbx_strand_id
1 'polypeptide(L)' 'MTELLLILVSTVLANNFVLVRFLGLCPFMGVSTKLEGAIGMSVATAFVLTLSAVAGYLVHNYVLEPLGLEYLATLSF' A
#
# COMPACT_ATOMS: atom_id res chain seq x y z
N MET A 1 -23.43 14.81 11.72
CA MET A 1 -22.72 15.54 10.63
C MET A 1 -21.29 15.89 11.03
N THR A 2 -21.07 16.50 12.19
CA THR A 2 -19.73 16.81 12.72
C THR A 2 -18.91 15.56 13.10
N GLU A 3 -19.54 14.52 13.65
CA GLU A 3 -18.83 13.27 14.03
C GLU A 3 -18.24 12.50 12.83
N LEU A 4 -18.95 12.44 11.69
CA LEU A 4 -18.42 11.82 10.47
C LEU A 4 -17.21 12.58 9.94
N LEU A 5 -17.24 13.92 10.01
CA LEU A 5 -16.13 14.77 9.60
C LEU A 5 -14.93 14.59 10.56
N LEU A 6 -15.18 14.44 11.86
CA LEU A 6 -14.14 14.23 12.88
C LEU A 6 -13.50 12.85 12.75
N ILE A 7 -14.28 11.79 12.47
CA ILE A 7 -13.76 10.45 12.16
C ILE A 7 -12.95 10.49 10.87
N LEU A 8 -13.45 11.13 9.81
CA LEU A 8 -12.74 11.23 8.53
C LEU A 8 -11.41 11.97 8.67
N VAL A 9 -11.38 13.10 9.38
CA VAL A 9 -10.14 13.84 9.67
C VAL A 9 -9.19 13.02 10.56
N SER A 10 -9.71 12.34 11.59
CA SER A 10 -8.91 11.50 12.48
C SER A 10 -8.28 10.31 11.74
N THR A 11 -9.00 9.65 10.83
CA THR A 11 -8.47 8.55 10.01
C THR A 11 -7.42 9.05 9.00
N VAL A 12 -7.62 10.24 8.41
CA VAL A 12 -6.69 10.81 7.41
C VAL A 12 -5.43 11.42 8.01
N LEU A 13 -5.43 11.86 9.28
CA LEU A 13 -4.25 12.45 9.93
C LEU A 13 -3.62 11.54 10.99
N ALA A 14 -4.40 10.93 11.89
CA ALA A 14 -3.88 10.19 13.03
C ALA A 14 -3.61 8.71 12.73
N ASN A 15 -4.35 8.12 11.78
CA ASN A 15 -4.20 6.71 11.40
C ASN A 15 -3.70 6.52 9.96
N ASN A 16 -3.22 7.58 9.31
CA ASN A 16 -2.78 7.50 7.93
C ASN A 16 -1.49 6.70 7.83
N PHE A 17 -1.60 5.54 7.19
CA PHE A 17 -0.52 4.59 6.99
C PHE A 17 0.71 5.22 6.32
N VAL A 18 0.52 6.27 5.50
CA VAL A 18 1.58 7.03 4.82
C VAL A 18 2.45 7.83 5.80
N LEU A 19 1.88 8.38 6.88
CA LEU A 19 2.64 9.18 7.86
C LEU A 19 3.21 8.33 9.01
N VAL A 20 2.55 7.23 9.38
CA VAL A 20 2.86 6.51 10.63
C VAL A 20 3.83 5.33 10.45
N ARG A 21 3.90 4.70 9.27
CA ARG A 21 4.64 3.43 9.11
C ARG A 21 5.97 3.49 8.35
N PHE A 22 6.41 4.63 7.81
CA PHE A 22 7.68 4.74 7.06
C PHE A 22 7.95 3.58 6.07
N LEU A 23 6.91 3.00 5.44
CA LEU A 23 7.13 2.02 4.37
C LEU A 23 7.66 2.78 3.14
N GLY A 24 8.77 2.31 2.57
CA GLY A 24 9.40 2.97 1.42
C GLY A 24 10.46 4.01 1.76
N LEU A 25 11.18 3.86 2.87
CA LEU A 25 12.37 4.68 3.18
C LEU A 25 13.45 4.61 2.07
N CYS A 26 13.57 3.47 1.39
CA CYS A 26 14.53 3.25 0.32
C CYS A 26 14.29 4.19 -0.89
N PRO A 27 13.07 4.25 -1.48
CA PRO A 27 12.77 5.24 -2.52
C PRO A 27 12.70 6.67 -1.97
N PHE A 28 12.31 6.86 -0.71
CA PHE A 28 12.27 8.19 -0.12
C PHE A 28 13.67 8.84 -0.07
N MET A 29 14.68 8.13 0.43
CA MET A 29 16.06 8.65 0.51
C MET A 29 16.65 8.94 -0.88
N GLY A 30 16.36 8.12 -1.89
CA GLY A 30 16.91 8.30 -3.24
C GLY A 30 16.31 9.46 -4.04
N VAL A 31 15.12 9.93 -3.66
CA VAL A 31 14.31 10.81 -4.51
C VAL A 31 13.93 12.13 -3.82
N SER A 32 14.24 12.27 -2.53
CA SER A 32 13.98 13.46 -1.70
C SER A 32 14.58 14.78 -2.24
N THR A 33 15.59 14.72 -3.12
CA THR A 33 16.30 15.92 -3.59
C THR A 33 15.58 16.64 -4.73
N LYS A 34 14.72 15.97 -5.51
CA LYS A 34 14.06 16.54 -6.70
C LYS A 34 12.58 16.18 -6.77
N LEU A 35 11.73 17.21 -6.88
CA LEU A 35 10.27 17.04 -6.97
C LEU A 35 9.84 16.25 -8.22
N GLU A 36 10.51 16.48 -9.35
CA GLU A 36 10.24 15.75 -10.60
C GLU A 36 10.49 14.24 -10.45
N GLY A 37 11.55 13.85 -9.74
CA GLY A 37 11.82 12.44 -9.45
C GLY A 37 10.78 11.84 -8.52
N ALA A 38 10.33 12.60 -7.52
CA ALA A 38 9.38 12.13 -6.50
C ALA A 38 8.02 11.80 -7.09
N ILE A 39 7.57 12.61 -8.06
CA ILE A 39 6.33 12.38 -8.80
C ILE A 39 6.43 11.12 -9.67
N GLY A 40 7.54 10.93 -10.39
CA GLY A 40 7.74 9.72 -11.20
C GLY A 40 7.75 8.44 -10.34
N MET A 41 8.41 8.50 -9.19
CA MET A 41 8.53 7.36 -8.27
C MET A 41 7.22 7.04 -7.54
N SER A 42 6.43 8.04 -7.16
CA SER A 42 5.11 7.81 -6.55
C SER A 42 4.12 7.18 -7.53
N VAL A 43 4.12 7.61 -8.79
CA VAL A 43 3.27 7.02 -9.84
C VAL A 43 3.70 5.58 -10.15
N ALA A 44 5.00 5.33 -10.29
CA ALA A 44 5.51 3.99 -10.54
C ALA A 44 5.16 3.02 -9.40
N THR A 45 5.36 3.43 -8.15
CA THR A 45 5.05 2.60 -6.98
C THR A 45 3.55 2.39 -6.78
N ALA A 46 2.72 3.41 -7.01
CA ALA A 46 1.26 3.28 -6.96
C ALA A 46 0.78 2.24 -7.99
N PHE A 47 1.30 2.30 -9.22
CA PHE A 47 0.96 1.34 -10.27
C PHE A 47 1.36 -0.10 -9.88
N VAL A 48 2.61 -0.31 -9.48
CA VAL A 48 3.09 -1.65 -9.08
C VAL A 48 2.30 -2.18 -7.89
N LEU A 49 2.04 -1.37 -6.86
CA LEU A 49 1.25 -1.77 -5.69
C LEU A 49 -0.17 -2.19 -6.07
N THR A 50 -0.83 -1.44 -6.96
CA THR A 50 -2.18 -1.81 -7.41
C THR A 50 -2.20 -3.12 -8.18
N LEU A 51 -1.22 -3.34 -9.06
CA LEU A 51 -1.15 -4.55 -9.87
C LEU A 51 -0.78 -5.78 -9.02
N SER A 52 0.17 -5.64 -8.09
CA SER A 52 0.53 -6.68 -7.12
C SER A 52 -0.63 -7.01 -6.19
N ALA A 53 -1.39 -6.03 -5.70
CA ALA A 53 -2.55 -6.28 -4.85
C ALA A 53 -3.64 -7.08 -5.57
N VAL A 54 -3.91 -6.75 -6.84
CA VAL A 54 -4.89 -7.50 -7.67
C VAL A 54 -4.39 -8.92 -7.95
N ALA A 55 -3.12 -9.07 -8.30
CA ALA A 55 -2.52 -10.39 -8.55
C ALA A 55 -2.53 -11.26 -7.28
N GLY A 56 -2.13 -10.71 -6.14
CA GLY A 56 -2.15 -11.38 -4.84
C GLY A 56 -3.56 -11.79 -4.42
N TYR A 57 -4.57 -10.95 -4.66
CA TYR A 57 -5.97 -11.28 -4.40
C TYR A 57 -6.45 -12.46 -5.27
N LEU A 58 -6.10 -12.47 -6.55
CA LEU A 58 -6.43 -13.58 -7.46
C LEU A 58 -5.78 -14.88 -6.99
N VAL A 59 -4.48 -14.85 -6.67
CA VAL A 59 -3.75 -16.04 -6.20
C VAL A 59 -4.30 -16.54 -4.87
N HIS A 60 -4.63 -15.64 -3.95
CA HIS A 60 -5.19 -16.00 -2.65
C HIS A 60 -6.55 -16.71 -2.79
N ASN A 61 -7.50 -16.12 -3.52
CA ASN A 61 -8.86 -16.69 -3.67
C ASN A 61 -8.91 -17.92 -4.57
N TYR A 62 -8.17 -17.93 -5.70
CA TYR A 62 -8.28 -19.01 -6.69
C TYR A 62 -7.32 -20.18 -6.46
N VAL A 63 -6.22 -19.98 -5.73
CA VAL A 63 -5.20 -21.02 -5.53
C VAL A 63 -5.08 -21.39 -4.06
N LEU A 64 -4.99 -20.39 -3.19
CA LEU A 64 -4.64 -20.61 -1.79
C LEU A 64 -5.82 -21.11 -0.95
N GLU A 65 -7.00 -20.52 -1.14
CA GLU A 65 -8.26 -20.90 -0.49
C GLU A 65 -8.72 -22.34 -0.84
N PRO A 66 -8.75 -22.77 -2.12
CA PRO A 66 -9.19 -24.13 -2.46
C PRO A 66 -8.18 -25.22 -2.07
N LEU A 67 -6.89 -24.89 -1.96
CA LEU A 67 -5.87 -25.84 -1.52
C LEU A 67 -5.64 -25.81 0.01
N GLY A 68 -6.28 -24.90 0.75
CA GLY A 68 -6.11 -24.76 2.20
C GLY A 68 -4.68 -24.34 2.61
N LEU A 69 -3.93 -23.69 1.70
CA LEU A 69 -2.52 -23.34 1.86
C LEU A 69 -2.32 -21.89 2.34
N GLU A 70 -3.22 -21.39 3.18
CA GLU A 70 -3.27 -20.00 3.65
C GLU A 70 -1.95 -19.52 4.30
N TYR A 71 -1.14 -20.46 4.82
CA TYR A 71 0.19 -20.21 5.38
C TYR A 71 1.21 -19.68 4.34
N LEU A 72 0.99 -19.92 3.05
CA LEU A 72 1.85 -19.44 1.95
C LEU A 72 1.47 -18.04 1.46
N ALA A 73 0.51 -17.36 2.10
CA ALA A 73 0.06 -16.02 1.71
C ALA A 73 1.23 -15.02 1.64
N THR A 74 2.20 -15.10 2.56
CA THR A 74 3.37 -14.21 2.58
C THR A 74 4.36 -14.47 1.44
N LEU A 75 4.39 -15.68 0.87
CA LEU A 75 5.25 -16.03 -0.27
C LEU A 75 4.60 -15.71 -1.63
N SER A 76 3.27 -15.59 -1.65
CA SER A 76 2.48 -15.35 -2.86
C SER A 76 2.12 -13.87 -3.05
N PHE A 77 2.45 -13.02 -2.08
CA PHE A 77 2.27 -11.57 -2.09
C PHE A 77 3.58 -10.86 -2.47
#